data_AF-A0A0Q7KKS3-F1
#
_entry.id   AF-A0A0Q7KKS3-F1
#
_cell.length_a   1.000
_cell.length_b   1.000
_cell.length_c   1.000
_cell.angle_alpha   90.00
_cell.angle_beta   90.00
_cell.angle_gamma   90.00
#
_symmetry.space_group_name_H-M   'P 1'
#
loop_
_entity.id
_entity.type
_entity.pdbx_description
1 polymer ?
#
loop_
_entity_poly.entity_id
_entity_poly.type
_entity_poly.pdbx_seq_one_letter_code
_entity_poly.pdbx_strand_id
1 'polypeptide(L)'
;MNAPAHSAELAALRRVQRRVGAIAFFAVAIHGVLGLIVVAHVVKGEGRDADAVLLLVMSAVFAVVTYVVVRLILAARLWAPGWIALSVVPTVIGFVWVL
;
A
#
# COMPACT_ATOMS: atom_id res chain seq x y z
N MET A 1 8.94 41.12 14.91
CA MET A 1 8.14 39.93 15.29
C MET A 1 7.59 39.30 14.00
N ASN A 2 8.21 38.22 13.49
CA ASN A 2 7.83 37.51 12.24
C ASN A 2 7.18 36.14 12.50
N ALA A 3 6.67 35.91 13.72
CA ALA A 3 6.20 34.61 14.20
C ALA A 3 5.12 33.90 13.32
N PRO A 4 4.10 34.57 12.75
CA PRO A 4 3.07 33.86 11.99
C PRO A 4 3.60 33.25 10.68
N ALA A 5 4.52 33.93 9.98
CA ALA A 5 5.11 33.44 8.74
C ALA A 5 5.94 32.17 8.96
N HIS A 6 6.74 32.14 10.03
CA HIS A 6 7.57 30.98 10.38
C HIS A 6 6.73 29.74 10.74
N SER A 7 5.62 29.91 11.48
CA SER A 7 4.73 28.79 11.81
C SER A 7 4.03 28.20 10.57
N ALA A 8 3.62 29.04 9.62
CA ALA A 8 3.00 28.61 8.38
C ALA A 8 3.98 27.85 7.48
N GLU A 9 5.23 28.32 7.43
CA GLU A 9 6.33 27.67 6.71
C GLU A 9 6.64 26.27 7.28
N LEU A 10 6.80 26.14 8.59
CA LEU A 10 7.02 24.84 9.24
C LEU A 10 5.85 23.87 8.99
N ALA A 11 4.61 24.37 9.00
CA ALA A 11 3.45 23.55 8.67
C ALA A 11 3.47 23.09 7.20
N ALA A 12 3.91 23.95 6.27
CA ALA A 12 4.07 23.58 4.87
C ALA A 12 5.16 22.51 4.69
N LEU A 13 6.32 22.67 5.33
CA LEU A 13 7.41 21.70 5.30
C LEU A 13 6.97 20.34 5.85
N ARG A 14 6.24 20.31 6.98
CA ARG A 14 5.69 19.05 7.53
C ARG A 14 4.73 18.35 6.58
N ARG A 15 3.91 19.10 5.82
CA ARG A 15 3.01 18.53 4.80
C ARG A 15 3.80 17.86 3.67
N VAL A 16 4.85 18.52 3.19
CA VAL A 16 5.73 17.98 2.14
C VAL A 16 6.46 16.73 2.67
N GLN A 17 7.06 16.81 3.85
CA GLN A 17 7.78 15.68 4.46
C GLN A 17 6.89 14.44 4.62
N ARG A 18 5.64 14.60 5.09
CA ARG A 18 4.68 13.49 5.18
C ARG A 18 4.36 12.88 3.82
N ARG A 19 4.16 13.70 2.78
CA ARG A 19 3.88 13.20 1.43
C ARG A 19 5.07 12.42 0.86
N VAL A 20 6.28 12.97 0.98
CA VAL A 20 7.51 12.30 0.54
C VAL A 20 7.69 10.97 1.28
N GLY A 21 7.51 10.96 2.60
CA GLY A 21 7.58 9.73 3.41
C GLY A 21 6.53 8.68 3.00
N ALA A 22 5.29 9.12 2.73
CA ALA A 22 4.23 8.23 2.29
C ALA A 22 4.51 7.62 0.91
N ILE A 23 5.02 8.43 -0.03
CA ILE A 23 5.41 7.97 -1.37
C ILE A 23 6.58 6.98 -1.28
N ALA A 24 7.62 7.31 -0.51
CA ALA A 24 8.78 6.43 -0.32
C ALA A 24 8.38 5.08 0.30
N PHE A 25 7.55 5.12 1.35
CA PHE A 25 7.03 3.89 1.96
C PHE A 25 6.19 3.08 0.97
N PHE A 26 5.26 3.71 0.27
CA PHE A 26 4.42 3.04 -0.73
C PHE A 26 5.26 2.38 -1.83
N ALA A 27 6.25 3.10 -2.36
CA ALA A 27 7.14 2.61 -3.41
C ALA A 27 7.86 1.32 -2.98
N VAL A 28 8.25 1.19 -1.72
CA VAL A 28 8.85 -0.06 -1.20
C VAL A 28 7.77 -1.11 -0.93
N ALA A 29 6.73 -0.76 -0.18
CA ALA A 29 5.73 -1.70 0.31
C ALA A 29 4.93 -2.39 -0.81
N ILE A 30 4.68 -1.69 -1.92
CA ILE A 30 3.96 -2.25 -3.07
C ILE A 30 4.69 -3.45 -3.70
N HIS A 31 6.01 -3.54 -3.55
CA HIS A 31 6.78 -4.71 -4.02
C HIS A 31 6.38 -5.98 -3.26
N GLY A 32 6.01 -5.87 -1.98
CA GLY A 32 5.48 -7.02 -1.24
C GLY A 32 4.17 -7.52 -1.84
N VAL A 33 3.26 -6.60 -2.18
CA VAL A 33 1.96 -6.94 -2.79
C VAL A 33 2.16 -7.60 -4.16
N LEU A 34 2.95 -6.97 -5.05
CA LEU A 34 3.17 -7.45 -6.41
C LEU A 34 4.04 -8.71 -6.44
N GLY A 35 5.09 -8.76 -5.61
CA GLY A 35 5.98 -9.91 -5.49
C GLY A 35 5.23 -11.16 -5.06
N LEU A 36 4.33 -11.06 -4.08
CA LEU A 36 3.50 -12.20 -3.66
C LEU A 36 2.59 -12.71 -4.80
N ILE A 37 2.02 -11.82 -5.61
CA ILE A 37 1.19 -12.20 -6.77
C ILE A 37 2.03 -12.93 -7.83
N VAL A 38 3.21 -12.39 -8.15
CA VAL A 38 4.11 -13.01 -9.13
C VAL A 38 4.57 -14.39 -8.65
N VAL A 39 4.94 -14.53 -7.38
CA VAL A 39 5.33 -15.83 -6.82
C VAL A 39 4.13 -16.80 -6.80
N ALA A 40 2.92 -16.32 -6.50
CA ALA A 40 1.71 -17.14 -6.59
C ALA A 40 1.50 -17.73 -7.98
N HIS A 41 1.73 -16.92 -9.04
CA HIS A 41 1.66 -17.40 -10.42
C HIS A 41 2.69 -18.50 -10.70
N VAL A 42 3.93 -18.32 -10.24
CA VAL A 42 5.01 -19.31 -10.41
C VAL A 42 4.66 -20.63 -9.72
N VAL A 43 4.28 -20.62 -8.44
CA VAL A 43 3.99 -21.85 -7.69
C VAL A 43 2.72 -22.53 -8.18
N LYS A 44 1.74 -21.80 -8.72
CA LYS A 44 0.60 -22.42 -9.41
C LYS A 44 1.05 -23.22 -10.63
N GLY A 45 2.01 -22.70 -11.40
CA GLY A 45 2.63 -23.42 -12.52
C GLY A 45 3.35 -24.71 -12.11
N GLU A 46 3.70 -24.86 -10.83
CA GLU A 46 4.28 -26.06 -10.22
C GLU A 46 3.21 -27.04 -9.66
N GLY A 47 1.91 -26.76 -9.86
CA GLY A 47 0.82 -27.57 -9.32
C GLY A 47 0.54 -27.35 -7.83
N ARG A 48 1.07 -26.27 -7.23
CA ARG A 48 0.93 -25.96 -5.80
C ARG A 48 -0.19 -24.96 -5.56
N ASP A 49 -1.42 -25.36 -5.90
CA ASP A 49 -2.59 -24.47 -5.89
C ASP A 49 -2.86 -23.85 -4.50
N ALA A 50 -2.72 -24.64 -3.43
CA ALA A 50 -2.94 -24.17 -2.06
C ALA A 50 -1.95 -23.06 -1.67
N ASP A 51 -0.69 -23.18 -2.09
CA ASP A 51 0.36 -22.18 -1.83
C ASP A 51 0.10 -20.90 -2.63
N ALA A 52 -0.35 -21.04 -3.88
CA ALA A 52 -0.74 -19.90 -4.70
C ALA A 52 -1.87 -19.10 -4.05
N VAL A 53 -2.92 -19.78 -3.58
CA VAL A 53 -4.03 -19.15 -2.85
C VAL A 53 -3.53 -18.45 -1.59
N LEU A 54 -2.69 -19.11 -0.79
CA LEU A 54 -2.12 -18.53 0.43
C LEU A 54 -1.34 -17.24 0.13
N LEU A 55 -0.51 -17.23 -0.91
CA LEU A 55 0.27 -16.06 -1.31
C LEU A 55 -0.62 -14.90 -1.78
N LEU A 56 -1.71 -15.18 -2.50
CA LEU A 56 -2.68 -14.16 -2.91
C LEU A 56 -3.43 -13.57 -1.70
N VAL A 57 -3.81 -14.40 -0.72
CA VAL A 57 -4.38 -13.93 0.55
C VAL A 57 -3.38 -13.05 1.30
N MET A 58 -2.11 -13.45 1.38
CA MET A 58 -1.06 -12.65 2.00
C MET A 58 -0.83 -11.32 1.26
N SER A 59 -0.96 -11.29 -0.07
CA SER A 59 -0.94 -10.05 -0.85
C SER A 59 -2.05 -9.09 -0.41
N ALA A 60 -3.26 -9.60 -0.14
CA ALA A 60 -4.38 -8.77 0.35
C ALA A 60 -4.08 -8.17 1.74
N VAL A 61 -3.48 -8.96 2.64
CA VAL A 61 -3.05 -8.48 3.96
C VAL A 61 -2.03 -7.35 3.81
N PHE A 62 -1.03 -7.52 2.95
CA PHE A 62 -0.02 -6.49 2.70
C PHE A 62 -0.61 -5.24 2.05
N ALA A 63 -1.60 -5.38 1.17
CA ALA A 63 -2.33 -4.25 0.60
C ALA A 63 -3.04 -3.43 1.69
N VAL A 64 -3.73 -4.09 2.62
CA VAL A 64 -4.42 -3.43 3.76
C VAL A 64 -3.40 -2.75 4.68
N VAL A 65 -2.31 -3.41 5.04
CA VAL A 65 -1.24 -2.83 5.87
C VAL A 65 -0.65 -1.60 5.18
N THR A 66 -0.35 -1.70 3.88
CA THR A 66 0.18 -0.59 3.08
C THR A 66 -0.77 0.61 3.10
N TYR A 67 -2.07 0.36 2.88
CA TYR A 67 -3.10 1.38 2.98
C TYR A 67 -3.09 2.08 4.35
N VAL A 68 -3.17 1.32 5.44
CA VAL A 68 -3.23 1.87 6.80
C VAL A 68 -2.00 2.74 7.08
N VAL A 69 -0.79 2.23 6.81
CA VAL A 69 0.45 2.95 7.10
C VAL A 69 0.56 4.24 6.27
N VAL A 70 0.25 4.20 4.97
CA VAL A 70 0.25 5.39 4.11
C VAL A 70 -0.72 6.45 4.66
N ARG A 71 -1.93 6.06 5.08
CA ARG A 71 -2.91 7.00 5.65
C ARG A 71 -2.43 7.60 6.97
N LEU A 72 -1.79 6.81 7.84
CA LEU A 72 -1.20 7.29 9.09
C LEU A 72 -0.07 8.30 8.83
N ILE A 73 0.83 8.02 7.89
CA ILE A 73 1.91 8.95 7.50
C ILE A 73 1.31 10.27 6.99
N LEU A 74 0.24 10.20 6.20
CA LEU A 74 -0.45 11.38 5.67
C LEU A 74 -1.33 12.10 6.71
N ALA A 75 -1.47 11.59 7.93
CA ALA A 75 -2.45 12.05 8.94
C ALA A 75 -3.89 12.11 8.39
N ALA A 76 -4.27 11.13 7.56
CA ALA A 76 -5.55 11.10 6.89
C ALA A 76 -6.52 10.09 7.55
N ARG A 77 -7.84 10.30 7.39
CA ARG A 77 -8.87 9.42 7.96
C ARG A 77 -8.75 7.99 7.43
N LEU A 78 -8.79 6.99 8.30
CA LEU A 78 -8.66 5.56 7.92
C LEU A 78 -9.92 4.99 7.26
N TRP A 79 -11.11 5.52 7.57
CA TRP A 79 -12.34 5.12 6.90
C TRP A 79 -12.52 5.91 5.61
N ALA A 80 -12.01 5.37 4.50
CA ALA A 80 -12.08 5.98 3.18
C ALA A 80 -12.32 4.89 2.12
N PRO A 81 -13.59 4.51 1.86
CA PRO A 81 -13.93 3.30 1.11
C PRO A 81 -13.33 3.25 -0.31
N GLY A 82 -13.28 4.38 -1.02
CA GLY A 82 -12.63 4.43 -2.34
C GLY A 82 -11.13 4.11 -2.30
N TRP A 83 -10.42 4.53 -1.26
CA TRP A 83 -9.00 4.23 -1.09
C TRP A 83 -8.75 2.81 -0.60
N ILE A 84 -9.66 2.27 0.21
CA ILE A 84 -9.63 0.85 0.61
C ILE A 84 -9.81 -0.02 -0.64
N ALA A 85 -10.84 0.26 -1.45
CA ALA A 85 -11.07 -0.43 -2.71
C ALA A 85 -9.85 -0.33 -3.63
N LEU A 86 -9.26 0.86 -3.80
CA LEU A 86 -8.06 1.05 -4.60
C LEU A 86 -6.87 0.22 -4.09
N SER A 87 -6.69 0.13 -2.77
CA SER A 87 -5.54 -0.58 -2.20
C SER A 87 -5.55 -2.07 -2.54
N VAL A 88 -6.72 -2.69 -2.67
CA VAL A 88 -6.86 -4.12 -2.97
C VAL A 88 -6.91 -4.43 -4.47
N VAL A 89 -6.99 -3.43 -5.35
CA VAL A 89 -7.06 -3.63 -6.82
C VAL A 89 -5.95 -4.55 -7.35
N PRO A 90 -4.66 -4.35 -7.02
CA PRO A 90 -3.61 -5.23 -7.52
C PRO A 90 -3.83 -6.68 -7.11
N THR A 91 -4.26 -6.91 -5.87
CA THR A 91 -4.53 -8.26 -5.36
C THR A 91 -5.73 -8.89 -6.06
N VAL A 92 -6.83 -8.15 -6.28
CA VAL A 92 -7.99 -8.64 -7.04
C VAL A 92 -7.60 -9.04 -8.45
N ILE A 93 -6.78 -8.22 -9.13
CA ILE A 93 -6.22 -8.56 -10.45
C ILE A 93 -5.38 -9.83 -10.35
N GLY A 94 -4.56 -9.96 -9.31
CA GLY A 94 -3.77 -11.17 -9.04
C GLY A 94 -4.63 -12.42 -8.87
N PHE A 95 -5.75 -12.33 -8.14
CA PHE A 95 -6.70 -13.44 -8.01
C PHE A 95 -7.28 -13.85 -9.36
N VAL A 96 -7.72 -12.90 -10.19
CA VAL A 96 -8.28 -13.18 -11.53
C VAL A 96 -7.24 -13.72 -12.51
N TRP A 97 -5.99 -13.25 -12.39
CA TRP A 97 -4.92 -13.67 -13.28
C TRP A 97 -4.34 -15.04 -12.92
N VAL A 98 -4.19 -15.31 -11.61
CA VAL A 98 -3.58 -16.55 -11.13
C VAL A 98 -4.60 -17.66 -11.07
N LEU A 99 -5.79 -17.47 -10.48
CA LEU A 99 -6.77 -18.54 -10.26
C LEU A 99 -7.66 -18.77 -11.48
#